data_AF-A0A932U0R8-F1
#
_entry.id   AF-A0A932U0R8-F1
#
_cell.length_a   1.000
_cell.length_b   1.000
_cell.length_c   1.000
_cell.angle_alpha   90.00
_cell.angle_beta   90.00
_cell.angle_gamma   90.00
#
_symmetry.space_group_name_H-M   'P 1'
#
loop_
_entity.id
_entity.type
_entity.pdbx_description
1 polymer ?
#
loop_
_entity_poly.entity_id
_entity_poly.type
_entity_poly.pdbx_seq_one_letter_code
_entity_poly.pdbx_strand_id
1 'polypeptide(L)'
;MSAKCSDTTHLVTVMRVLRRAPSALHFRRNEHSKRVARLAEAVAAAMELPEAEVSSIRRAALLHDVGNVGLSVDVLLKPGPLTEEEFRHIQEHVHRGTRDVAAVETLRDTAPIVQSHHEWVNGAGYPEGLRGEAIPVGSRVVAAADAYVMMTARVPWRAARSHEEAIDELHSNAGTQLDEEIVARLVAILRGRGHGTGD
;
A
#
# COMPACT_ATOMS: atom_id res chain seq x y z
N MET A 1 -5.78 26.48 -31.29
CA MET A 1 -7.10 25.97 -30.83
C MET A 1 -6.91 24.51 -30.41
N SER A 2 -7.41 24.18 -29.22
CA SER A 2 -7.25 22.98 -28.41
C SER A 2 -7.08 21.64 -29.12
N ALA A 3 -6.04 20.90 -28.74
CA ALA A 3 -6.04 19.44 -28.71
C ALA A 3 -6.31 19.01 -27.26
N LYS A 4 -7.57 18.67 -26.96
CA LYS A 4 -7.96 18.04 -25.69
C LYS A 4 -8.38 16.59 -25.97
N CYS A 5 -7.92 15.72 -25.07
CA CYS A 5 -8.51 14.43 -24.72
C CYS A 5 -8.08 13.20 -25.53
N SER A 6 -7.00 12.54 -25.08
CA SER A 6 -6.77 11.10 -25.33
C SER A 6 -6.20 10.35 -24.11
N ASP A 7 -6.26 10.94 -22.90
CA ASP A 7 -5.53 10.41 -21.72
C ASP A 7 -6.46 9.86 -20.62
N THR A 8 -7.75 9.66 -20.92
CA THR A 8 -8.76 9.24 -19.93
C THR A 8 -9.11 7.75 -20.04
N THR A 9 -8.75 7.08 -21.14
CA THR A 9 -9.19 5.71 -21.45
C THR A 9 -8.36 4.63 -20.72
N HIS A 10 -7.08 4.90 -20.41
CA HIS A 10 -6.20 3.96 -19.73
C HIS A 10 -6.40 3.93 -18.21
N LEU A 11 -6.65 5.07 -17.57
CA LEU A 11 -7.06 5.14 -16.16
C LEU A 11 -8.39 4.42 -15.92
N VAL A 12 -9.34 4.48 -16.87
CA VAL A 12 -10.62 3.76 -16.81
C VAL A 12 -10.44 2.23 -16.92
N THR A 13 -9.32 1.74 -17.46
CA THR A 13 -9.03 0.30 -17.55
C THR A 13 -8.49 -0.26 -16.24
N VAL A 14 -7.60 0.48 -15.56
CA VAL A 14 -7.22 0.21 -14.16
C VAL A 14 -8.45 0.31 -13.24
N MET A 15 -9.32 1.29 -13.49
CA MET A 15 -10.62 1.42 -12.81
C MET A 15 -11.65 0.33 -13.17
N ARG A 16 -11.45 -0.44 -14.25
CA ARG A 16 -12.28 -1.61 -14.59
C ARG A 16 -11.84 -2.89 -13.90
N VAL A 17 -10.54 -3.07 -13.66
CA VAL A 17 -10.03 -4.20 -12.85
C VAL A 17 -10.59 -4.11 -11.42
N LEU A 18 -10.70 -2.88 -10.93
CA LEU A 18 -11.37 -2.48 -9.69
C LEU A 18 -12.88 -2.84 -9.59
N ARG A 19 -13.61 -3.13 -10.68
CA ARG A 19 -15.09 -3.28 -10.70
C ARG A 19 -15.67 -4.63 -10.24
N ARG A 20 -14.85 -5.60 -9.83
CA ARG A 20 -15.29 -6.99 -9.56
C ARG A 20 -15.41 -7.38 -8.07
N ALA A 21 -15.19 -6.45 -7.14
CA ALA A 21 -15.50 -6.68 -5.72
C ALA A 21 -16.91 -6.13 -5.39
N PRO A 22 -17.63 -6.70 -4.41
CA PRO A 22 -18.84 -6.10 -3.84
C PRO A 22 -18.60 -4.60 -3.59
N SER A 23 -19.56 -3.75 -3.96
CA SER A 23 -19.41 -2.29 -4.00
C SER A 23 -18.85 -1.67 -2.71
N ALA A 24 -19.17 -2.23 -1.54
CA ALA A 24 -18.63 -1.80 -0.25
C ALA A 24 -17.13 -2.13 -0.07
N LEU A 25 -16.67 -3.30 -0.53
CA LEU A 25 -15.25 -3.66 -0.52
C LEU A 25 -14.46 -2.85 -1.53
N HIS A 26 -15.06 -2.61 -2.69
CA HIS A 26 -14.46 -1.79 -3.72
C HIS A 26 -14.25 -0.33 -3.26
N PHE A 27 -15.27 0.28 -2.65
CA PHE A 27 -15.20 1.64 -2.13
C PHE A 27 -14.19 1.77 -0.97
N ARG A 28 -14.18 0.81 -0.03
CA ARG A 28 -13.23 0.81 1.09
C ARG A 28 -11.79 0.64 0.63
N ARG A 29 -11.54 -0.24 -0.36
CA ARG A 29 -10.21 -0.38 -0.98
C ARG A 29 -9.76 0.90 -1.65
N ASN A 30 -10.64 1.60 -2.37
CA ASN A 30 -10.29 2.86 -3.03
C ASN A 30 -9.90 3.98 -2.04
N GLU A 31 -10.66 4.17 -0.96
CA GLU A 31 -10.31 5.18 0.04
C GLU A 31 -9.06 4.80 0.85
N HIS A 32 -8.88 3.50 1.12
CA HIS A 32 -7.67 2.96 1.71
C HIS A 32 -6.44 3.25 0.84
N SER A 33 -6.41 2.79 -0.42
CA SER A 33 -5.26 2.97 -1.30
C SER A 33 -4.94 4.45 -1.56
N LYS A 34 -5.96 5.33 -1.61
CA LYS A 34 -5.74 6.79 -1.67
C LYS A 34 -5.06 7.34 -0.42
N ARG A 35 -5.43 6.87 0.78
CA ARG A 35 -4.77 7.28 2.03
C ARG A 35 -3.33 6.78 2.07
N VAL A 36 -3.08 5.53 1.67
CA VAL A 36 -1.72 4.97 1.57
C VAL A 36 -0.88 5.80 0.61
N ALA A 37 -1.39 6.06 -0.60
CA ALA A 37 -0.67 6.84 -1.61
C ALA A 37 -0.34 8.26 -1.15
N ARG A 38 -1.24 8.95 -0.46
CA ARG A 38 -0.98 10.30 0.09
C ARG A 38 0.09 10.32 1.19
N LEU A 39 0.19 9.26 1.98
CA LEU A 39 1.23 9.13 3.00
C LEU A 39 2.56 8.74 2.37
N ALA A 40 2.55 7.74 1.49
CA ALA A 40 3.72 7.27 0.76
C ALA A 40 4.38 8.39 -0.05
N GLU A 41 3.59 9.19 -0.77
CA GLU A 41 4.08 10.37 -1.50
C GLU A 41 4.72 11.40 -0.56
N ALA A 42 4.08 11.70 0.57
CA ALA A 42 4.60 12.66 1.54
C ALA A 42 5.91 12.18 2.17
N VAL A 43 6.02 10.88 2.48
CA VAL A 43 7.25 10.28 2.99
C VAL A 43 8.36 10.32 1.94
N ALA A 44 8.07 9.88 0.71
CA ALA A 44 9.04 9.89 -0.40
C ALA A 44 9.56 11.31 -0.69
N ALA A 45 8.68 12.32 -0.64
CA ALA A 45 9.08 13.72 -0.78
C ALA A 45 9.94 14.20 0.41
N ALA A 46 9.61 13.80 1.64
CA ALA A 46 10.40 14.13 2.83
C ALA A 46 11.76 13.42 2.89
N MET A 47 11.94 12.37 2.10
CA MET A 47 13.22 11.69 1.84
C MET A 47 14.00 12.31 0.68
N GLU A 48 13.50 13.39 0.07
CA GLU A 48 14.13 14.09 -1.05
C GLU A 48 14.39 13.20 -2.29
N LEU A 49 13.53 12.18 -2.50
CA LEU A 49 13.62 11.33 -3.68
C LEU A 49 13.31 12.12 -4.96
N PRO A 50 13.87 11.72 -6.12
CA PRO A 50 13.55 12.33 -7.41
C PRO A 50 12.04 12.32 -7.70
N GLU A 51 11.51 13.38 -8.33
CA GLU A 51 10.07 13.52 -8.61
C GLU A 51 9.47 12.33 -9.38
N ALA A 52 10.24 11.77 -10.31
CA ALA A 52 9.84 10.56 -11.05
C ALA A 52 9.66 9.35 -10.12
N GLU A 53 10.52 9.19 -9.13
CA GLU A 53 10.45 8.11 -8.14
C GLU A 53 9.31 8.34 -7.15
N VAL A 54 9.11 9.56 -6.66
CA VAL A 54 7.93 9.94 -5.85
C VAL A 54 6.63 9.61 -6.59
N SER A 55 6.57 9.94 -7.88
CA SER A 55 5.43 9.64 -8.74
C SER A 55 5.20 8.14 -8.92
N SER A 56 6.28 7.35 -9.10
CA SER A 56 6.20 5.89 -9.16
C SER A 56 5.71 5.27 -7.85
N ILE A 57 6.25 5.71 -6.71
CA ILE A 57 5.83 5.27 -5.37
C ILE A 57 4.35 5.57 -5.13
N ARG A 58 3.89 6.77 -5.50
CA ARG A 58 2.47 7.13 -5.39
C ARG A 58 1.58 6.21 -6.24
N ARG A 59 1.97 5.92 -7.48
CA ARG A 59 1.19 5.01 -8.36
C ARG A 59 1.21 3.58 -7.82
N ALA A 60 2.35 3.09 -7.38
CA ALA A 60 2.48 1.77 -6.77
C ALA A 60 1.62 1.65 -5.50
N ALA A 61 1.61 2.66 -4.64
CA ALA A 61 0.77 2.71 -3.44
C ALA A 61 -0.73 2.64 -3.76
N LEU A 62 -1.18 3.25 -4.87
CA LEU A 62 -2.57 3.13 -5.33
C LEU A 62 -2.94 1.73 -5.80
N LEU A 63 -1.94 0.94 -6.22
CA LEU A 63 -2.10 -0.32 -6.95
C LEU A 63 -1.58 -1.54 -6.19
N HIS A 64 -0.97 -1.37 -5.01
CA HIS A 64 -0.30 -2.44 -4.26
C HIS A 64 -1.20 -3.69 -4.09
N ASP A 65 -2.50 -3.45 -3.88
CA ASP A 65 -3.53 -4.45 -3.64
C ASP A 65 -4.37 -4.83 -4.88
N VAL A 66 -3.95 -4.44 -6.09
CA VAL A 66 -4.73 -4.68 -7.32
C VAL A 66 -4.93 -6.17 -7.58
N GLY A 67 -3.94 -7.00 -7.24
CA GLY A 67 -3.98 -8.45 -7.43
C GLY A 67 -4.98 -9.20 -6.53
N ASN A 68 -5.61 -8.51 -5.56
CA ASN A 68 -6.73 -9.07 -4.80
C ASN A 68 -7.98 -9.31 -5.67
N VAL A 69 -8.01 -8.75 -6.90
CA VAL A 69 -9.09 -8.99 -7.85
C VAL A 69 -9.08 -10.48 -8.27
N GLY A 70 -10.13 -11.20 -7.86
CA GLY A 70 -10.27 -12.62 -8.14
C GLY A 70 -9.73 -13.55 -7.05
N LEU A 71 -9.37 -13.03 -5.87
CA LEU A 71 -9.26 -13.84 -4.65
C LEU A 71 -10.63 -14.05 -4.01
N SER A 72 -10.77 -15.12 -3.23
CA SER A 72 -12.00 -15.42 -2.51
C SER A 72 -12.30 -14.32 -1.48
N VAL A 73 -13.47 -13.69 -1.62
CA VAL A 73 -13.95 -12.66 -0.68
C VAL A 73 -14.11 -13.24 0.73
N ASP A 74 -14.53 -14.50 0.83
CA ASP A 74 -14.72 -15.17 2.13
C ASP A 74 -13.40 -15.34 2.88
N VAL A 75 -12.30 -15.57 2.16
CA VAL A 75 -10.96 -15.67 2.74
C VAL A 75 -10.45 -14.28 3.14
N LEU A 76 -10.64 -13.26 2.28
CA LEU A 76 -10.24 -11.89 2.57
C LEU A 76 -10.99 -11.25 3.75
N LEU A 77 -12.21 -11.72 4.03
CA LEU A 77 -13.08 -11.20 5.10
C LEU A 77 -13.24 -12.16 6.27
N LYS A 78 -12.47 -13.24 6.30
CA LYS A 78 -12.59 -14.27 7.34
C LYS A 78 -12.40 -13.65 8.73
N PRO A 79 -13.36 -13.82 9.66
CA PRO A 79 -13.14 -13.45 11.04
C PRO A 79 -12.17 -14.44 11.71
N GLY A 80 -11.11 -13.93 12.32
CA GLY A 80 -10.10 -14.74 13.01
C GLY A 80 -8.90 -15.10 12.15
N PRO A 81 -8.04 -16.03 12.61
CA PRO A 81 -6.81 -16.37 11.91
C PRO A 81 -7.06 -17.15 10.61
N LEU A 82 -6.19 -16.91 9.64
CA LEU A 82 -6.13 -17.68 8.40
C LEU A 82 -5.41 -19.01 8.65
N THR A 83 -5.82 -20.06 7.94
CA THR A 83 -5.02 -21.27 7.81
C THR A 83 -3.78 -21.00 6.96
N GLU A 84 -2.79 -21.89 7.00
CA GLU A 84 -1.60 -21.75 6.16
C GLU A 84 -1.94 -21.76 4.65
N GLU A 85 -2.94 -22.56 4.25
CA GLU A 85 -3.42 -22.60 2.87
C GLU A 85 -4.12 -21.31 2.45
N GLU A 86 -4.99 -20.78 3.31
CA GLU A 86 -5.66 -19.49 3.09
C GLU A 86 -4.65 -18.34 3.02
N PHE A 87 -3.62 -18.38 3.86
CA PHE A 87 -2.54 -17.40 3.85
C PHE A 87 -1.74 -17.46 2.54
N ARG A 88 -1.30 -18.67 2.11
CA ARG A 88 -0.64 -18.85 0.80
C ARG A 88 -1.50 -18.35 -0.36
N HIS A 89 -2.81 -18.60 -0.31
CA HIS A 89 -3.73 -18.12 -1.33
C HIS A 89 -3.80 -16.58 -1.36
N ILE A 90 -3.82 -15.92 -0.20
CA ILE A 90 -3.79 -14.45 -0.13
C ILE A 90 -2.46 -13.90 -0.66
N GLN A 91 -1.33 -14.53 -0.37
CA GLN A 91 -0.02 -14.08 -0.87
C GLN A 91 0.07 -14.02 -2.40
N GLU A 92 -0.76 -14.79 -3.12
CA GLU A 92 -0.84 -14.73 -4.59
C GLU A 92 -1.18 -13.34 -5.14
N HIS A 93 -1.84 -12.47 -4.36
CA HIS A 93 -2.19 -11.12 -4.81
C HIS A 93 -0.96 -10.32 -5.22
N VAL A 94 0.19 -10.56 -4.59
CA VAL A 94 1.44 -9.88 -4.92
C VAL A 94 1.84 -10.23 -6.35
N HIS A 95 1.94 -11.51 -6.67
CA HIS A 95 2.34 -11.97 -8.01
C HIS A 95 1.30 -11.59 -9.09
N ARG A 96 0.01 -11.64 -8.76
CA ARG A 96 -1.06 -11.20 -9.66
C ARG A 96 -0.97 -9.70 -9.93
N GLY A 97 -0.82 -8.91 -8.86
CA GLY A 97 -0.72 -7.45 -8.92
C GLY A 97 0.48 -7.00 -9.73
N THR A 98 1.67 -7.57 -9.47
CA THR A 98 2.90 -7.30 -10.23
C THR A 98 2.72 -7.60 -11.71
N ARG A 99 2.10 -8.74 -12.06
CA ARG A 99 1.84 -9.11 -13.46
C ARG A 99 0.90 -8.09 -14.13
N ASP A 100 -0.17 -7.70 -13.45
CA ASP A 100 -1.17 -6.78 -13.98
C ASP A 100 -0.58 -5.39 -14.24
N VAL A 101 0.22 -4.86 -13.31
CA VAL A 101 0.86 -3.54 -13.49
C VAL A 101 1.99 -3.59 -14.52
N ALA A 102 2.76 -4.67 -14.59
CA ALA A 102 3.85 -4.84 -15.56
C ALA A 102 3.35 -4.95 -17.01
N ALA A 103 2.13 -5.42 -17.21
CA ALA A 103 1.47 -5.51 -18.51
C ALA A 103 1.07 -4.13 -19.09
N VAL A 104 1.03 -3.09 -18.25
CA VAL A 104 0.72 -1.72 -18.67
C VAL A 104 2.02 -0.91 -18.75
N GLU A 105 2.42 -0.50 -19.95
CA GLU A 105 3.70 0.17 -20.20
C GLU A 105 3.96 1.35 -19.24
N THR A 106 2.96 2.20 -19.01
CA THR A 106 3.06 3.38 -18.14
C THR A 106 3.09 3.08 -16.63
N LEU A 107 2.88 1.82 -16.24
CA LEU A 107 2.91 1.36 -14.84
C LEU A 107 4.02 0.34 -14.59
N ARG A 108 4.78 -0.06 -15.61
CA ARG A 108 5.79 -1.11 -15.49
C ARG A 108 6.84 -0.79 -14.41
N ASP A 109 7.17 0.49 -14.24
CA ASP A 109 8.10 0.96 -13.22
C ASP A 109 7.60 0.78 -11.77
N THR A 110 6.29 0.57 -11.58
CA THR A 110 5.69 0.29 -10.27
C THR A 110 5.77 -1.18 -9.87
N ALA A 111 6.03 -2.09 -10.82
CA ALA A 111 5.98 -3.53 -10.59
C ALA A 111 6.93 -4.01 -9.48
N PRO A 112 8.20 -3.57 -9.40
CA PRO A 112 9.09 -3.95 -8.29
C PRO A 112 8.55 -3.47 -6.93
N ILE A 113 7.90 -2.30 -6.90
CA ILE A 113 7.34 -1.75 -5.67
C ILE A 113 6.18 -2.63 -5.18
N VAL A 114 5.24 -2.94 -6.09
CA VAL A 114 4.09 -3.82 -5.82
C VAL A 114 4.54 -5.23 -5.42
N GLN A 115 5.58 -5.77 -6.05
CA GLN A 115 6.07 -7.12 -5.77
C GLN A 115 6.62 -7.29 -4.35
N SER A 116 7.21 -6.24 -3.77
CA SER A 116 7.94 -6.35 -2.50
C SER A 116 7.30 -5.58 -1.34
N HIS A 117 6.06 -5.10 -1.47
CA HIS A 117 5.43 -4.26 -0.43
C HIS A 117 5.05 -5.01 0.86
N HIS A 118 5.15 -6.35 0.86
CA HIS A 118 5.03 -7.19 2.06
C HIS A 118 6.37 -7.77 2.55
N GLU A 119 7.49 -7.34 1.97
CA GLU A 119 8.81 -7.66 2.50
C GLU A 119 9.04 -6.92 3.82
N TRP A 120 9.74 -7.59 4.72
CA TRP A 120 10.11 -7.06 6.03
C TRP A 120 11.59 -6.77 6.03
N VAL A 121 12.04 -5.67 6.64
CA VAL A 121 13.45 -5.31 6.60
C VAL A 121 14.38 -6.37 7.21
N ASN A 122 13.88 -7.21 8.11
CA ASN A 122 14.60 -8.37 8.67
C ASN A 122 14.60 -9.65 7.79
N GLY A 123 13.85 -9.67 6.69
CA GLY A 123 13.74 -10.79 5.75
C GLY A 123 12.77 -11.89 6.17
N ALA A 124 11.88 -11.64 7.14
CA ALA A 124 10.80 -12.56 7.50
C ALA A 124 9.50 -12.30 6.69
N GLY A 125 9.52 -11.31 5.79
CA GLY A 125 8.43 -10.98 4.90
C GLY A 125 8.34 -11.90 3.69
N TYR A 126 7.53 -11.52 2.73
CA TYR A 126 7.25 -12.30 1.53
C TYR A 126 7.10 -11.38 0.31
N PRO A 127 7.27 -11.91 -0.92
CA PRO A 127 7.41 -13.32 -1.28
C PRO A 127 8.85 -13.85 -1.41
N GLU A 128 9.85 -12.99 -1.44
CA GLU A 128 11.25 -13.35 -1.72
C GLU A 128 12.14 -13.36 -0.46
N GLY A 129 11.67 -12.78 0.65
CA GLY A 129 12.43 -12.72 1.90
C GLY A 129 13.62 -11.75 1.81
N LEU A 130 13.43 -10.66 1.06
CA LEU A 130 14.43 -9.61 0.88
C LEU A 130 14.75 -8.92 2.20
N ARG A 131 15.97 -8.40 2.34
CA ARG A 131 16.46 -7.77 3.59
C ARG A 131 16.96 -6.35 3.35
N GLY A 132 16.62 -5.46 4.27
CA GLY A 132 17.08 -4.06 4.28
C GLY A 132 16.96 -3.40 2.91
N GLU A 133 18.10 -2.92 2.39
CA GLU A 133 18.17 -2.18 1.13
C GLU A 133 17.95 -3.02 -0.13
N ALA A 134 17.94 -4.35 -0.03
CA ALA A 134 17.53 -5.20 -1.15
C ALA A 134 16.02 -5.01 -1.47
N ILE A 135 15.25 -4.53 -0.51
CA ILE A 135 13.85 -4.14 -0.72
C ILE A 135 13.84 -2.75 -1.37
N PRO A 136 13.16 -2.57 -2.53
CA PRO A 136 13.01 -1.27 -3.15
C PRO A 136 12.53 -0.22 -2.14
N VAL A 137 13.15 0.96 -2.14
CA VAL A 137 12.79 2.03 -1.18
C VAL A 137 11.29 2.35 -1.24
N GLY A 138 10.72 2.35 -2.45
CA GLY A 138 9.28 2.50 -2.63
C GLY A 138 8.43 1.46 -1.92
N SER A 139 8.87 0.19 -1.89
CA SER A 139 8.14 -0.88 -1.18
C SER A 139 8.18 -0.68 0.32
N ARG A 140 9.34 -0.29 0.88
CA ARG A 140 9.49 0.04 2.30
C ARG A 140 8.59 1.21 2.70
N VAL A 141 8.51 2.24 1.84
CA VAL A 141 7.61 3.39 2.04
C VAL A 141 6.14 2.98 2.00
N VAL A 142 5.74 2.17 1.01
CA VAL A 142 4.36 1.67 0.89
C VAL A 142 3.99 0.80 2.09
N ALA A 143 4.86 -0.09 2.54
CA ALA A 143 4.63 -0.97 3.69
C ALA A 143 4.33 -0.18 4.97
N ALA A 144 5.13 0.85 5.26
CA ALA A 144 4.92 1.70 6.44
C ALA A 144 3.61 2.52 6.36
N ALA A 145 3.34 3.10 5.18
CA ALA A 145 2.10 3.84 4.95
C ALA A 145 0.85 2.96 5.06
N ASP A 146 0.91 1.75 4.49
CA ASP A 146 -0.16 0.76 4.54
C ASP A 146 -0.45 0.30 5.98
N ALA A 147 0.60 -0.06 6.72
CA ALA A 147 0.48 -0.46 8.12
C ALA A 147 -0.30 0.57 8.94
N TYR A 148 0.07 1.86 8.84
CA TYR A 148 -0.64 2.93 9.54
C TYR A 148 -2.11 3.08 9.12
N VAL A 149 -2.37 3.08 7.80
CA VAL A 149 -3.74 3.23 7.27
C VAL A 149 -4.61 2.06 7.70
N MET A 150 -4.07 0.84 7.68
CA MET A 150 -4.76 -0.35 8.15
C MET A 150 -5.03 -0.29 9.65
N MET A 151 -4.04 0.08 10.48
CA MET A 151 -4.22 0.20 11.94
C MET A 151 -5.37 1.14 12.32
N THR A 152 -5.45 2.28 11.65
CA THR A 152 -6.44 3.34 11.89
C THR A 152 -7.77 3.13 11.16
N ALA A 153 -7.89 2.10 10.31
CA ALA A 153 -9.13 1.78 9.62
C ALA A 153 -10.06 0.93 10.50
N ARG A 154 -11.37 1.26 10.48
CA ARG A 154 -12.41 0.38 11.04
C ARG A 154 -12.66 -0.77 10.08
N VAL A 155 -12.29 -2.00 10.43
CA VAL A 155 -12.49 -3.22 9.63
C VAL A 155 -13.47 -4.18 10.32
N PRO A 156 -14.14 -5.10 9.61
CA PRO A 156 -15.17 -5.98 10.19
C PRO A 156 -14.71 -6.83 11.39
N TRP A 157 -13.43 -7.20 11.43
CA TRP A 157 -12.88 -8.13 12.42
C TRP A 157 -12.10 -7.45 13.56
N ARG A 158 -11.87 -6.13 13.52
CA ARG A 158 -11.25 -5.38 14.62
C ARG A 158 -11.61 -3.89 14.64
N ALA A 159 -11.62 -3.32 15.84
CA ALA A 159 -11.73 -1.88 16.01
C ALA A 159 -10.50 -1.15 15.41
N ALA A 160 -10.71 0.10 15.01
CA ALA A 160 -9.61 1.00 14.66
C ALA A 160 -8.81 1.34 15.92
N ARG A 161 -7.48 1.33 15.81
CA ARG A 161 -6.60 1.89 16.83
C ARG A 161 -6.67 3.42 16.79
N SER A 162 -6.41 4.05 17.93
CA SER A 162 -6.20 5.49 18.01
C SER A 162 -4.94 5.92 17.25
N HIS A 163 -4.80 7.22 17.05
CA HIS A 163 -3.63 7.78 16.38
C HIS A 163 -2.32 7.44 17.12
N GLU A 164 -2.30 7.62 18.43
CA GLU A 164 -1.11 7.35 19.26
C GLU A 164 -0.80 5.85 19.31
N GLU A 165 -1.79 4.98 19.50
CA GLU A 165 -1.56 3.52 19.46
C GLU A 165 -1.00 3.05 18.11
N ALA A 166 -1.41 3.68 17.01
CA ALA A 166 -0.87 3.37 15.68
C ALA A 166 0.59 3.87 15.53
N ILE A 167 0.96 5.00 16.12
CA ILE A 167 2.34 5.50 16.14
C ILE A 167 3.24 4.61 17.00
N ASP A 168 2.76 4.19 18.17
CA ASP A 168 3.51 3.30 19.06
C ASP A 168 3.78 1.94 18.42
N GLU A 169 2.80 1.40 17.69
CA GLU A 169 2.98 0.16 16.92
C GLU A 169 3.96 0.36 15.75
N LEU A 170 3.94 1.50 15.04
CA LEU A 170 4.95 1.78 14.00
C LEU A 170 6.37 1.75 14.58
N HIS A 171 6.58 2.37 15.74
CA HIS A 171 7.86 2.35 16.45
C HIS A 171 8.25 0.95 16.90
N SER A 172 7.30 0.16 17.40
CA SER A 172 7.56 -1.21 17.86
C SER A 172 7.96 -2.16 16.73
N ASN A 173 7.56 -1.87 15.49
CA ASN A 173 7.87 -2.66 14.30
C ASN A 173 9.05 -2.10 13.48
N ALA A 174 9.63 -0.97 13.87
CA ALA A 174 10.80 -0.39 13.24
C ALA A 174 12.02 -1.31 13.44
N GLY A 175 12.84 -1.48 12.39
CA GLY A 175 14.02 -2.36 12.39
C GLY A 175 13.71 -3.85 12.23
N THR A 176 12.42 -4.24 12.24
CA THR A 176 11.99 -5.63 12.05
C THR A 176 11.13 -5.78 10.80
N GLN A 177 9.88 -5.34 10.87
CA GLN A 177 8.97 -5.32 9.72
C GLN A 177 9.19 -4.06 8.89
N LEU A 178 9.37 -2.91 9.54
CA LEU A 178 9.41 -1.60 8.91
C LEU A 178 10.80 -0.99 8.97
N ASP A 179 11.13 -0.17 7.98
CA ASP A 179 12.37 0.59 7.94
C ASP A 179 12.35 1.75 8.95
N GLU A 180 13.40 1.87 9.77
CA GLU A 180 13.46 2.83 10.88
C GLU A 180 13.44 4.29 10.42
N GLU A 181 14.16 4.61 9.33
CA GLU A 181 14.20 5.98 8.80
C GLU A 181 12.82 6.37 8.24
N ILE A 182 12.20 5.47 7.49
CA ILE A 182 10.87 5.67 6.90
C ILE A 182 9.82 5.84 7.99
N VAL A 183 9.87 5.03 9.06
CA VAL A 183 8.98 5.18 10.22
C VAL A 183 9.16 6.56 10.86
N ALA A 184 10.41 7.01 11.07
CA ALA A 184 10.67 8.32 11.65
C ALA A 184 10.08 9.47 10.80
N ARG A 185 10.24 9.41 9.47
CA ARG A 185 9.65 10.40 8.54
C ARG A 185 8.12 10.36 8.57
N LEU A 186 7.53 9.16 8.53
CA LEU A 186 6.08 8.98 8.57
C LEU A 186 5.49 9.55 9.87
N VAL A 187 6.09 9.25 11.03
CA VAL A 187 5.64 9.76 12.33
C VAL A 187 5.74 11.28 12.39
N ALA A 188 6.81 11.88 11.88
CA ALA A 188 6.94 13.33 11.80
C ALA A 188 5.81 13.97 10.96
N ILE A 189 5.49 13.39 9.80
CA ILE A 189 4.38 13.84 8.94
C ILE A 189 3.03 13.70 9.66
N LEU A 190 2.81 12.57 10.34
CA LEU A 190 1.58 12.28 11.08
C LEU A 190 1.35 13.28 12.21
N ARG A 191 2.38 13.58 13.01
CA ARG A 191 2.32 14.57 14.09
C ARG A 191 2.18 16.00 13.58
N GLY A 192 2.85 16.35 12.48
CA GLY A 192 2.71 17.66 11.84
C GLY A 192 1.31 17.93 11.29
N ARG A 193 0.58 16.87 10.90
CA ARG A 193 -0.84 16.97 10.49
C ARG A 193 -1.82 17.06 11.66
N GLY A 194 -1.38 16.80 12.90
CA GLY A 194 -2.20 16.85 14.12
C GLY A 194 -2.55 18.25 14.63
N HIS A 195 -2.05 19.32 14.01
CA HIS A 195 -2.32 20.72 14.41
C HIS A 195 -3.35 21.45 13.52
N GLY A 196 -4.25 20.71 12.87
CA GLY A 196 -5.27 21.32 12.01
C GLY A 196 -6.51 20.46 11.81
N THR A 197 -7.34 20.34 12.85
CA THR A 197 -8.81 20.43 12.80
C THR A 197 -9.34 20.22 14.22
N GLY A 198 -9.39 21.31 14.99
CA GLY A 198 -10.42 21.52 15.99
C GLY A 198 -11.27 22.67 15.50
N ASP A 199 -12.44 22.33 14.94
CA ASP A 199 -13.76 22.97 15.16
C ASP A 199 -14.83 22.14 14.43
#